data_AF-A0A1I5XCU2-F1
#
_entry.id   AF-A0A1I5XCU2-F1
#
_cell.length_a   1.000
_cell.length_b   1.000
_cell.length_c   1.000
_cell.angle_alpha   90.00
_cell.angle_beta   90.00
_cell.angle_gamma   90.00
#
_symmetry.space_group_name_H-M   'P 1'
#
loop_
_entity.id
_entity.type
_entity.pdbx_description
1 polymer ?
#
loop_
_entity_poly.entity_id
_entity_poly.type
_entity_poly.pdbx_seq_one_letter_code
_entity_poly.pdbx_strand_id
1 'polypeptide(L)'
;MKASPGPLAQLSRMEEARRQTQRQLDMIDRQIIRRMTGLIPQLGSKRSGYRRGKPPDPSAFLERYRSNLGAITVERQPEIDTLSRKLARQDTAIEMLRSRCAPESRPGRDDSEREHRMDECRSPADRRPGKRHGAAA
;
A
#
# COMPACT_ATOMS: atom_id res chain seq x y z
N MET A 1 11.96 -24.53 -31.29
CA MET A 1 10.87 -24.61 -30.29
C MET A 1 11.18 -23.61 -29.18
N LYS A 2 10.41 -22.52 -29.00
CA LYS A 2 10.63 -21.61 -27.88
C LYS A 2 10.12 -22.30 -26.62
N ALA A 3 11.03 -22.63 -25.71
CA ALA A 3 10.69 -23.20 -24.41
C ALA A 3 9.62 -22.31 -23.77
N SER A 4 8.45 -22.90 -23.45
CA SER A 4 7.44 -22.19 -22.68
C SER A 4 8.12 -21.77 -21.38
N PRO A 5 8.12 -20.47 -21.03
CA PRO A 5 8.67 -20.03 -19.76
C PRO A 5 7.98 -20.84 -18.64
N GLY A 6 8.77 -21.34 -17.69
CA GLY A 6 8.23 -22.09 -16.58
C GLY A 6 7.17 -21.26 -15.84
N PRO A 7 6.23 -21.89 -15.10
CA PRO A 7 5.13 -21.21 -14.43
C PRO A 7 5.56 -20.00 -13.56
N LEU A 8 6.74 -20.10 -12.92
CA LEU A 8 7.34 -19.01 -12.13
C LEU A 8 7.80 -17.81 -12.99
N ALA A 9 8.37 -18.06 -14.18
CA ALA A 9 8.79 -17.01 -15.10
C ALA A 9 7.57 -16.28 -15.71
N GLN A 10 6.47 -17.01 -15.96
CA GLN A 10 5.21 -16.42 -16.37
C GLN A 10 4.59 -15.56 -15.24
N LEU A 11 4.64 -16.05 -14.00
CA LEU A 11 4.15 -15.32 -12.84
C LEU A 11 4.89 -13.99 -12.65
N SER A 12 6.23 -14.01 -12.69
CA SER A 12 7.05 -12.79 -12.57
C SER A 12 6.68 -11.74 -13.61
N ARG A 13 6.50 -12.16 -14.87
CA ARG A 13 6.09 -11.26 -15.96
C ARG A 13 4.69 -10.64 -15.74
N MET A 14 3.75 -11.40 -15.19
CA MET A 14 2.41 -10.89 -14.89
C MET A 14 2.43 -9.90 -13.73
N GLU A 15 3.23 -10.16 -12.69
CA GLU A 15 3.42 -9.25 -11.56
C GLU A 15 4.10 -7.94 -11.97
N GLU A 16 5.05 -8.00 -12.90
CA GLU A 16 5.65 -6.80 -13.50
C GLU A 16 4.63 -5.98 -14.29
N ALA A 17 3.80 -6.63 -15.11
CA ALA A 17 2.73 -5.96 -15.84
C ALA A 17 1.68 -5.31 -14.91
N ARG A 18 1.41 -5.93 -13.76
CA ARG A 18 0.60 -5.35 -12.69
C ARG A 18 1.27 -4.11 -12.10
N ARG A 19 2.55 -4.21 -11.72
CA ARG A 19 3.34 -3.07 -11.20
C ARG A 19 3.37 -1.90 -12.18
N GLN A 20 3.47 -2.18 -13.48
CA GLN A 20 3.42 -1.15 -14.52
C GLN A 20 2.06 -0.45 -14.56
N THR A 21 0.97 -1.21 -14.51
CA THR A 21 -0.40 -0.66 -14.51
C THR A 21 -0.65 0.18 -13.25
N GLN A 22 -0.15 -0.26 -12.10
CA GLN A 22 -0.20 0.52 -10.85
C GLN A 22 0.59 1.83 -10.98
N ARG A 23 1.81 1.80 -11.53
CA ARG A 23 2.58 3.02 -11.78
C ARG A 23 1.85 4.00 -12.70
N GLN A 24 1.07 3.50 -13.66
CA GLN A 24 0.26 4.37 -14.51
C GLN A 24 -0.84 5.09 -13.72
N LEU A 25 -1.52 4.41 -12.80
CA LEU A 25 -2.46 5.05 -11.87
C LEU A 25 -1.75 6.10 -11.00
N ASP A 26 -0.61 5.75 -10.41
CA ASP A 26 0.16 6.69 -9.57
C ASP A 26 0.61 7.93 -10.37
N MET A 27 0.94 7.78 -11.66
CA MET A 27 1.27 8.90 -12.53
C MET A 27 0.06 9.81 -12.79
N ILE A 28 -1.13 9.24 -12.99
CA ILE A 28 -2.37 10.00 -13.16
C ILE A 28 -2.65 10.80 -11.89
N ASP A 29 -2.54 10.18 -10.72
CA ASP A 29 -2.75 10.86 -9.44
C ASP A 29 -1.76 12.02 -9.25
N ARG A 30 -0.49 11.80 -9.58
CA ARG A 30 0.52 12.86 -9.56
C ARG A 30 0.21 13.98 -10.54
N GLN A 31 -0.34 13.68 -11.72
CA GLN A 31 -0.75 14.69 -12.69
C GLN A 31 -1.94 15.51 -12.18
N ILE A 32 -2.92 14.87 -11.54
CA ILE A 32 -4.06 15.54 -10.91
C ILE A 32 -3.54 16.49 -9.83
N ILE A 33 -2.71 16.01 -8.91
CA ILE A 33 -2.12 16.83 -7.84
C ILE A 33 -1.31 17.99 -8.42
N ARG A 34 -0.45 17.74 -9.42
CA ARG A 34 0.38 18.78 -10.03
C ARG A 34 -0.46 19.85 -10.73
N ARG A 35 -1.52 19.45 -11.46
CA ARG A 35 -2.44 20.39 -12.11
C ARG A 35 -3.18 21.22 -11.06
N MET A 36 -3.64 20.59 -9.97
CA MET A 36 -4.29 21.29 -8.86
C MET A 36 -3.36 22.30 -8.17
N THR A 37 -2.13 21.92 -7.84
CA THR A 37 -1.16 22.82 -7.21
C THR A 37 -0.81 24.00 -8.10
N GLY A 38 -0.75 23.81 -9.42
CA GLY A 38 -0.55 24.91 -10.38
C GLY A 38 -1.72 25.90 -10.46
N LEU A 39 -2.93 25.48 -10.09
CA LEU A 39 -4.11 26.34 -10.06
C LEU A 39 -4.22 27.17 -8.78
N ILE A 40 -3.58 26.75 -7.66
CA ILE A 40 -3.67 27.46 -6.37
C ILE A 40 -3.31 28.95 -6.47
N PRO A 41 -2.18 29.36 -7.11
CA PRO A 41 -1.86 30.77 -7.27
C PRO A 41 -2.89 31.55 -8.08
N GLN A 42 -3.51 30.92 -9.09
CA GLN A 42 -4.54 31.56 -9.94
C GLN A 42 -5.88 31.72 -9.22
N LEU A 43 -6.20 30.78 -8.34
CA LEU A 43 -7.38 30.85 -7.48
C LEU A 43 -7.27 31.93 -6.41
N GLY A 44 -6.04 32.21 -5.94
CA GLY A 44 -5.74 33.29 -4.99
C GLY A 44 -5.46 34.66 -5.62
N SER A 45 -5.02 34.71 -6.88
CA SER A 45 -4.59 35.94 -7.56
C SER A 45 -5.65 36.66 -8.38
N LYS A 46 -6.89 36.14 -8.47
CA LYS A 46 -8.03 36.96 -8.88
C LYS A 46 -8.28 37.99 -7.78
N ARG A 47 -7.46 39.04 -7.83
CA ARG A 47 -7.58 40.31 -7.15
C ARG A 47 -9.02 40.77 -7.37
N SER A 48 -9.91 40.39 -6.45
CA SER A 48 -10.89 41.34 -5.95
C SER A 48 -10.06 42.58 -5.74
N GLY A 49 -10.25 43.59 -6.60
CA GLY A 49 -9.44 44.80 -6.53
C GLY A 49 -9.38 45.25 -5.07
N TYR A 50 -8.30 45.92 -4.71
CA TYR A 50 -8.14 46.63 -3.45
C TYR A 50 -9.20 47.74 -3.27
N ARG A 51 -10.42 47.58 -3.80
CA ARG A 51 -11.59 48.38 -3.52
C ARG A 51 -12.13 47.92 -2.18
N ARG A 52 -11.69 48.62 -1.12
CA ARG A 52 -12.34 48.69 0.19
C ARG A 52 -12.24 47.42 1.06
N GLY A 53 -11.03 47.13 1.57
CA GLY A 53 -10.82 46.53 2.90
C GLY A 53 -11.47 45.19 3.26
N LYS A 54 -12.13 44.49 2.34
CA LYS A 54 -12.79 43.21 2.60
C LYS A 54 -11.83 42.07 2.24
N PRO A 55 -11.49 41.18 3.19
CA PRO A 55 -10.65 40.02 2.90
C PRO A 55 -11.32 39.12 1.83
N PRO A 56 -10.53 38.44 0.98
CA PRO A 56 -11.06 37.46 0.03
C PRO A 56 -11.92 36.42 0.77
N ASP A 57 -13.11 36.14 0.26
CA ASP A 57 -14.00 35.14 0.86
C ASP A 57 -13.36 33.74 0.79
N PRO A 58 -13.00 33.12 1.94
CA PRO A 58 -12.39 31.80 1.96
C PRO A 58 -13.34 30.71 1.47
N SER A 59 -14.65 30.88 1.64
CA SER A 59 -15.67 29.94 1.18
C SER A 59 -15.71 29.86 -0.34
N ALA A 60 -15.77 31.01 -1.01
CA ALA A 60 -15.72 31.08 -2.47
C ALA A 60 -14.41 30.51 -3.06
N PHE A 61 -13.29 30.61 -2.34
CA PHE A 61 -12.04 29.93 -2.75
C PHE A 61 -12.18 28.41 -2.71
N LEU A 62 -12.69 27.86 -1.61
CA LEU A 62 -12.87 26.42 -1.43
C LEU A 62 -13.86 25.83 -2.43
N GLU A 63 -14.94 26.55 -2.74
CA GLU A 63 -15.91 26.13 -3.77
C GLU A 63 -15.28 26.05 -5.16
N ARG A 64 -14.51 27.08 -5.56
CA ARG A 64 -13.76 27.05 -6.82
C ARG A 64 -12.74 25.91 -6.82
N TYR A 65 -12.02 25.70 -5.71
CA TYR A 65 -11.06 24.61 -5.58
C TYR A 65 -11.72 23.23 -5.76
N ARG A 66 -12.83 22.97 -5.06
CA ARG A 66 -13.59 21.71 -5.16
C ARG A 66 -14.16 21.49 -6.56
N SER A 67 -14.70 22.55 -7.17
CA SER A 67 -15.25 22.48 -8.53
C SER A 67 -14.18 22.13 -9.57
N ASN A 68 -12.99 22.75 -9.46
CA ASN A 68 -11.87 22.45 -10.36
C ASN A 68 -11.32 21.03 -10.14
N LEU A 69 -11.24 20.58 -8.88
CA LEU A 69 -10.85 19.21 -8.56
C LEU A 69 -11.84 18.22 -9.19
N GLY A 70 -13.14 18.44 -9.00
CA GLY A 70 -14.19 17.61 -9.58
C GLY A 70 -14.08 17.54 -11.11
N ALA A 71 -13.88 18.68 -11.79
CA ALA A 71 -13.72 18.71 -13.23
C ALA A 71 -12.50 17.88 -13.71
N ILE A 72 -11.35 18.04 -13.06
CA ILE A 72 -10.13 17.29 -13.40
C ILE A 72 -10.30 15.80 -13.12
N THR A 73 -10.96 15.43 -12.03
CA THR A 73 -11.25 14.03 -11.71
C THR A 73 -12.19 13.43 -12.75
N VAL A 74 -13.26 14.13 -13.13
CA VAL A 74 -14.21 13.66 -14.16
C VAL A 74 -13.52 13.44 -15.51
N GLU A 75 -12.64 14.35 -15.93
CA GLU A 75 -11.84 14.19 -17.16
C GLU A 75 -10.96 12.93 -17.13
N ARG A 76 -10.44 12.55 -15.96
CA ARG A 76 -9.53 11.40 -15.79
C ARG A 76 -10.21 10.11 -15.38
N GLN A 77 -11.46 10.17 -14.93
CA GLN A 77 -12.22 9.03 -14.45
C GLN A 77 -12.28 7.85 -15.42
N PRO A 78 -12.56 8.02 -16.74
CA PRO A 78 -12.63 6.86 -17.65
C PRO A 78 -11.28 6.15 -17.80
N GLU A 79 -10.17 6.88 -17.71
CA GLU A 79 -8.81 6.33 -17.75
C GLU A 79 -8.51 5.54 -16.47
N ILE A 80 -8.83 6.13 -15.30
CA ILE A 80 -8.70 5.49 -13.98
C ILE A 80 -9.54 4.20 -13.92
N ASP A 81 -10.79 4.25 -14.33
CA ASP A 81 -11.70 3.09 -14.32
C ASP A 81 -11.19 1.98 -15.23
N THR A 82 -10.65 2.33 -16.40
CA THR A 82 -10.11 1.36 -17.35
C THR A 82 -8.87 0.67 -16.80
N LEU A 83 -7.95 1.42 -16.21
CA LEU A 83 -6.75 0.87 -15.57
C LEU A 83 -7.10 0.05 -14.32
N SER A 84 -8.09 0.49 -13.53
CA SER A 84 -8.55 -0.22 -12.34
C SER A 84 -9.18 -1.57 -12.68
N ARG A 85 -10.04 -1.61 -13.72
CA ARG A 85 -10.60 -2.88 -14.22
C ARG A 85 -9.51 -3.80 -14.75
N LYS A 86 -8.48 -3.24 -15.41
CA LYS A 86 -7.33 -4.02 -15.89
C LYS A 86 -6.53 -4.61 -14.72
N LEU A 87 -6.29 -3.83 -13.68
CA LEU A 87 -5.60 -4.27 -12.47
C LEU A 87 -6.36 -5.44 -11.81
N ALA A 88 -7.67 -5.30 -11.62
CA ALA A 88 -8.50 -6.37 -11.04
C ALA A 88 -8.39 -7.68 -11.83
N ARG A 89 -8.42 -7.61 -13.18
CA ARG A 89 -8.25 -8.79 -14.04
C ARG A 89 -6.86 -9.40 -13.92
N GLN A 90 -5.81 -8.56 -13.81
CA GLN A 90 -4.44 -9.02 -13.60
C GLN A 90 -4.31 -9.73 -12.25
N ASP A 91 -4.92 -9.18 -11.19
CA ASP A 91 -4.86 -9.72 -9.83
C ASP A 91 -5.52 -11.09 -9.76
N THR A 92 -6.73 -11.24 -10.32
CA THR A 92 -7.38 -12.56 -10.42
C THR A 92 -6.53 -13.57 -11.20
N ALA A 93 -5.91 -13.15 -12.30
CA ALA A 93 -5.09 -14.05 -13.11
C ALA A 93 -3.79 -14.46 -12.42
N ILE A 94 -3.16 -13.55 -11.67
CA ILE A 94 -1.99 -13.82 -10.83
C ILE A 94 -2.36 -14.78 -9.69
N GLU A 95 -3.48 -14.57 -9.02
CA GLU A 95 -3.97 -15.45 -7.94
C GLU A 95 -4.19 -16.88 -8.45
N MET A 96 -4.91 -17.04 -9.58
CA MET A 96 -5.11 -18.36 -10.20
C MET A 96 -3.79 -19.06 -10.54
N LEU A 97 -2.80 -18.30 -11.04
CA LEU A 97 -1.48 -18.87 -11.38
C LEU A 97 -0.69 -19.23 -10.12
N ARG A 98 -0.76 -18.42 -9.06
CA ARG A 98 -0.15 -18.73 -7.74
C ARG A 98 -0.73 -20.00 -7.15
N SER A 99 -2.05 -20.18 -7.17
CA SER A 99 -2.69 -21.42 -6.70
C SER A 99 -2.25 -22.65 -7.49
N ARG A 100 -1.96 -22.52 -8.78
CA ARG A 100 -1.42 -23.61 -9.62
C ARG A 100 0.06 -23.89 -9.39
N CYS A 101 0.82 -22.89 -8.94
CA CYS A 101 2.26 -23.02 -8.69
C CYS A 101 2.58 -23.35 -7.24
N ALA A 102 1.63 -23.20 -6.31
CA ALA A 102 1.78 -23.61 -4.94
C ALA A 102 1.93 -25.13 -4.92
N PRO A 103 3.08 -25.69 -4.50
CA PRO A 103 3.14 -27.11 -4.19
C PRO A 103 2.11 -27.34 -3.08
N GLU A 104 1.28 -28.37 -3.20
CA GLU A 104 0.45 -28.82 -2.09
C GLU A 104 1.34 -28.95 -0.85
N SER A 105 1.29 -27.96 0.05
CA SER A 105 1.73 -28.16 1.41
C SER A 105 0.76 -29.17 1.99
N ARG A 106 1.10 -30.46 1.81
CA ARG A 106 0.51 -31.54 2.59
C ARG A 106 0.53 -31.07 4.04
N PRO A 107 -0.61 -30.90 4.71
CA PRO A 107 -0.59 -30.65 6.14
C PRO A 107 0.15 -31.84 6.75
N GLY A 108 1.31 -31.55 7.32
CA GLY A 108 2.14 -32.53 8.00
C GLY A 108 1.23 -33.26 8.98
N ARG A 109 1.07 -34.57 8.76
CA ARG A 109 0.48 -35.43 9.76
C ARG A 109 1.32 -35.31 11.01
N ASP A 110 0.59 -35.15 12.11
CA ASP A 110 0.96 -35.55 13.46
C ASP A 110 2.26 -36.35 13.56
N ASP A 111 3.27 -35.74 14.15
CA ASP A 111 4.30 -36.43 14.93
C ASP A 111 4.60 -35.56 16.16
N SER A 112 3.57 -35.28 16.95
CA SER A 112 3.72 -34.78 18.34
C SER A 112 3.86 -35.93 19.35
N GLU A 113 3.94 -37.17 18.87
CA GLU A 113 4.21 -38.34 19.71
C GLU A 113 5.68 -38.76 19.60
N ARG A 114 6.53 -38.15 20.43
CA ARG A 114 7.60 -38.92 21.08
C ARG A 114 7.95 -38.31 22.42
N GLU A 115 7.23 -38.82 23.40
CA GLU A 115 7.52 -38.77 24.81
C GLU A 115 8.98 -39.13 25.16
N HIS A 116 9.43 -38.48 26.24
CA HIS A 116 10.17 -39.06 27.35
C HIS A 116 11.27 -40.09 27.04
N ARG A 117 12.52 -39.62 26.99
CA ARG A 117 13.63 -40.22 27.76
C ARG A 117 14.86 -39.34 27.67
N MET A 118 15.16 -38.62 28.75
CA MET A 118 16.47 -38.70 29.40
C MET A 118 16.29 -38.22 30.84
N ASP A 119 16.17 -39.23 31.69
CA ASP A 119 16.48 -39.15 33.11
C ASP A 119 17.98 -38.83 33.28
N GLU A 120 18.32 -38.31 34.46
CA GLU A 120 19.68 -38.15 34.99
C GLU A 120 20.68 -37.23 34.27
N CYS A 121 20.87 -36.03 34.82
CA CYS A 121 22.14 -35.67 35.44
C CYS A 121 21.99 -34.46 36.38
N ARG A 122 21.97 -34.81 37.67
CA ARG A 122 22.26 -34.02 38.86
C ARG A 122 23.48 -33.10 38.69
N SER A 123 23.39 -31.83 39.09
CA SER A 123 24.05 -31.31 40.32
C SER A 123 24.06 -29.77 40.42
N PRO A 124 24.23 -29.24 41.65
CA PRO A 124 23.83 -27.89 42.06
C PRO A 124 24.99 -26.89 41.97
N ALA A 125 24.68 -25.62 41.69
CA ALA A 125 25.57 -24.52 42.03
C ALA A 125 24.78 -23.21 42.15
N ASP A 126 24.73 -22.70 43.38
CA ASP A 126 24.90 -21.30 43.73
C ASP A 126 24.24 -20.22 42.85
N ARG A 127 23.30 -19.46 43.44
CA ARG A 127 23.66 -18.21 44.14
C ARG A 127 22.45 -17.58 44.83
N ARG A 128 22.69 -17.16 46.07
CA ARG A 128 21.77 -16.56 47.03
C ARG A 128 21.02 -15.31 46.55
N PRO A 129 19.86 -14.99 47.15
CA PRO A 129 19.11 -13.77 46.92
C PRO A 129 19.65 -12.61 47.78
N GLY A 130 19.70 -11.41 47.20
CA GLY A 130 20.15 -10.19 47.89
C GLY A 130 19.40 -8.95 47.42
N LYS A 131 18.09 -8.89 47.70
CA LYS A 131 17.25 -7.70 47.54
C LYS A 131 17.32 -6.89 48.83
N ARG A 132 17.79 -5.64 48.79
CA ARG A 132 17.48 -4.55 49.76
C ARG A 132 18.18 -3.25 49.34
N HIS A 133 17.43 -2.34 48.72
CA HIS A 133 17.66 -0.91 48.88
C HIS A 133 16.32 -0.29 49.27
N GLY A 134 16.24 0.12 50.53
CA GLY A 134 15.12 0.85 51.11
C GLY A 134 15.68 1.89 52.06
N ALA A 135 15.43 3.16 51.69
CA ALA A 135 15.06 4.34 52.47
C ALA A 135 15.69 4.70 53.83
N ALA A 136 15.68 6.02 54.06
CA ALA A 136 15.98 6.82 55.26
C ALA A 136 17.49 7.10 55.47
N ALA A 137 17.94 8.33 55.73
CA ALA A 137 17.30 9.61 56.03
C ALA A 137 18.24 10.76 55.60
#